data_AF-A0A7W8A6D5-F1
#
_entry.id   AF-A0A7W8A6D5-F1
#
_cell.length_a   1.000
_cell.length_b   1.000
_cell.length_c   1.000
_cell.angle_alpha   90.00
_cell.angle_beta   90.00
_cell.angle_gamma   90.00
#
_symmetry.space_group_name_H-M   'P 1'
#
loop_
_entity.id
_entity.type
_entity.pdbx_description
1 polymer ?
#
loop_
_entity_poly.entity_id
_entity_poly.type
_entity_poly.pdbx_seq_one_letter_code
_entity_poly.pdbx_strand_id
1 'polypeptide(L)'
;MARLLTLGLLLSMLPAPTPTAVLADYQAEDATISQGAVESNHAGYTGTGFVNLDNLVGSSVEFTVSAAEAGPVPLTIRYANGTTGVRPMSVTAGGATQAKDFPPTGAWTTWMETTVTVTLAAGQNAVRLTSTAADGGPNLDRLVTGTPDAQPPTTPANPRVTATTSSAITLTWDAATDNVGVIGYRVYEGTTQVAAPTGTGAAITGLAPNSTHTYTVAARDAAGNESPKSAPVTGTTRQDSGPGPVEQGPWTAYDPTFNVQERGCGDVSDLTFRLTCSTGSGDQRAERRYATYTGGTRQFQGFFKITSMGGTRISLKQTFKTTGPFFMMAVERGGRLYAVHGGTTIASGATLGTTVRVNTVHVVGSTHRTYINGSLKHTTSSPGGDFYDKFGSYRTNSGQGPVTVEWSDIRFWRK
;
A
#
# COMPACT_ATOMS: atom_id res chain seq x y z
N MET A 1 69.20 -11.58 -24.41
CA MET A 1 68.10 -11.63 -25.40
C MET A 1 66.80 -11.88 -24.65
N ALA A 2 66.01 -10.85 -24.38
CA ALA A 2 64.66 -10.99 -23.82
C ALA A 2 63.67 -10.42 -24.84
N ARG A 3 62.85 -11.28 -25.44
CA ARG A 3 61.78 -10.90 -26.38
C ARG A 3 60.55 -10.47 -25.57
N LEU A 4 60.12 -9.23 -25.78
CA LEU A 4 58.86 -8.71 -25.26
C LEU A 4 57.74 -9.13 -26.22
N LEU A 5 56.80 -9.97 -25.78
CA LEU A 5 55.56 -10.27 -26.51
C LEU A 5 54.51 -9.20 -26.16
N THR A 6 54.10 -8.40 -27.14
CA THR A 6 52.92 -7.55 -27.07
C THR A 6 51.67 -8.38 -27.34
N LEU A 7 50.81 -8.52 -26.34
CA LEU A 7 49.49 -9.16 -26.43
C LEU A 7 48.48 -8.10 -26.93
N GLY A 8 47.98 -8.27 -28.16
CA GLY A 8 46.92 -7.44 -28.72
C GLY A 8 45.57 -7.80 -28.10
N LEU A 9 44.99 -6.89 -27.33
CA LEU A 9 43.65 -7.03 -26.77
C LEU A 9 42.63 -6.72 -27.88
N LEU A 10 41.96 -7.75 -28.42
CA LEU A 10 40.75 -7.55 -29.22
C LEU A 10 39.61 -7.12 -28.28
N LEU A 11 39.27 -5.84 -28.29
CA LEU A 11 38.01 -5.35 -27.74
C LEU A 11 36.88 -5.80 -28.67
N SER A 12 36.09 -6.79 -28.24
CA SER A 12 34.79 -7.06 -28.85
C SER A 12 33.88 -5.87 -28.59
N MET A 13 33.61 -5.06 -29.61
CA MET A 13 32.58 -4.03 -29.53
C MET A 13 31.23 -4.73 -29.41
N LEU A 14 30.62 -4.66 -28.23
CA LEU A 14 29.19 -4.94 -28.08
C LEU A 14 28.44 -3.98 -29.01
N PRO A 15 27.42 -4.43 -29.76
CA PRO A 15 26.57 -3.51 -30.52
C PRO A 15 25.98 -2.48 -29.54
N ALA A 16 26.06 -1.20 -29.92
CA ALA A 16 25.43 -0.13 -29.16
C ALA A 16 23.94 -0.44 -28.95
N PRO A 17 23.35 -0.13 -27.78
CA PRO A 17 21.93 -0.30 -27.57
C PRO A 17 21.18 0.44 -28.67
N THR A 18 20.27 -0.26 -29.36
CA THR A 18 19.40 0.34 -30.36
C THR A 18 18.63 1.48 -29.68
N PRO A 19 18.64 2.71 -30.21
CA PRO A 19 17.97 3.84 -29.57
C PRO A 19 16.49 3.55 -29.52
N THR A 20 15.93 3.69 -28.34
CA THR A 20 14.53 3.43 -28.15
C THR A 20 13.66 4.49 -28.81
N ALA A 21 12.82 4.08 -29.75
CA ALA A 21 11.74 4.90 -30.24
C ALA A 21 10.67 5.05 -29.15
N VAL A 22 10.70 6.16 -28.40
CA VAL A 22 9.54 6.65 -27.67
C VAL A 22 8.48 7.01 -28.72
N LEU A 23 7.24 6.52 -28.54
CA LEU A 23 6.12 6.95 -29.39
C LEU A 23 5.94 8.46 -29.24
N ALA A 24 6.05 9.19 -30.34
CA ALA A 24 5.73 10.61 -30.38
C ALA A 24 4.47 10.81 -31.22
N ASP A 25 3.51 11.53 -30.65
CA ASP A 25 2.20 11.82 -31.24
C ASP A 25 2.19 13.25 -31.76
N TYR A 26 1.88 13.41 -33.05
CA TYR A 26 1.80 14.67 -33.75
C TYR A 26 0.36 14.84 -34.28
N GLN A 27 -0.40 15.72 -33.64
CA GLN A 27 -1.77 16.04 -34.05
C GLN A 27 -1.76 16.78 -35.39
N ALA A 28 -2.65 16.42 -36.31
CA ALA A 28 -2.68 17.00 -37.65
C ALA A 28 -3.14 18.46 -37.61
N GLU A 29 -4.02 18.81 -36.67
CA GLU A 29 -4.51 20.19 -36.50
C GLU A 29 -3.42 21.19 -36.06
N ASP A 30 -2.31 20.69 -35.49
CA ASP A 30 -1.17 21.50 -35.08
C ASP A 30 -0.08 21.60 -36.19
N ALA A 31 -0.26 20.88 -37.30
CA ALA A 31 0.69 20.80 -38.38
C ALA A 31 0.54 21.97 -39.39
N THR A 32 1.50 22.11 -40.31
CA THR A 32 1.38 23.12 -41.37
C THR A 32 0.45 22.62 -42.47
N ILE A 33 -0.67 23.31 -42.68
CA ILE A 33 -1.69 22.93 -43.65
C ILE A 33 -1.58 23.80 -44.90
N SER A 34 -1.69 23.19 -46.07
CA SER A 34 -1.80 23.88 -47.36
C SER A 34 -3.01 23.34 -48.10
N GLN A 35 -3.99 24.22 -48.37
CA GLN A 35 -5.26 23.88 -49.05
C GLN A 35 -6.08 22.84 -48.26
N GLY A 36 -6.59 23.27 -47.12
CA GLY A 36 -7.42 22.49 -46.20
C GLY A 36 -7.75 23.31 -44.95
N ALA A 37 -8.53 22.73 -44.04
CA ALA A 37 -8.95 23.34 -42.80
C ALA A 37 -8.90 22.36 -41.62
N VAL A 38 -8.71 22.89 -40.42
CA VAL A 38 -8.97 22.15 -39.19
C VAL A 38 -10.47 22.13 -38.93
N GLU A 39 -11.02 20.94 -38.72
CA GLU A 39 -12.43 20.71 -38.43
C GLU A 39 -12.61 19.80 -37.21
N SER A 40 -13.85 19.73 -36.72
CA SER A 40 -14.23 18.95 -35.53
C SER A 40 -15.64 18.36 -35.65
N ASN A 41 -16.19 18.31 -36.86
CA ASN A 41 -17.57 17.95 -37.19
C ASN A 41 -17.81 16.43 -37.36
N HIS A 42 -16.76 15.61 -37.29
CA HIS A 42 -16.83 14.14 -37.27
C HIS A 42 -16.29 13.61 -35.95
N ALA A 43 -17.09 12.88 -35.17
CA ALA A 43 -16.65 12.36 -33.88
C ALA A 43 -15.49 11.33 -34.02
N GLY A 44 -14.68 11.21 -32.96
CA GLY A 44 -13.68 10.16 -32.82
C GLY A 44 -12.23 10.56 -33.11
N TYR A 45 -11.95 11.82 -33.49
CA TYR A 45 -10.59 12.36 -33.57
C TYR A 45 -9.91 12.42 -32.18
N THR A 46 -8.58 12.51 -32.17
CA THR A 46 -7.78 12.85 -30.99
C THR A 46 -7.53 14.36 -30.92
N GLY A 47 -7.01 14.86 -29.80
CA GLY A 47 -6.70 16.29 -29.71
C GLY A 47 -7.95 17.17 -29.73
N THR A 48 -7.92 18.25 -30.52
CA THR A 48 -8.98 19.26 -30.60
C THR A 48 -9.72 19.25 -31.93
N GLY A 49 -9.21 18.55 -32.94
CA GLY A 49 -9.83 18.44 -34.25
C GLY A 49 -9.10 17.45 -35.15
N PHE A 50 -9.24 17.65 -36.46
CA PHE A 50 -8.52 16.93 -37.50
C PHE A 50 -8.40 17.83 -38.73
N VAL A 51 -7.52 17.49 -39.67
CA VAL A 51 -7.38 18.21 -40.94
C VAL A 51 -8.27 17.60 -42.01
N ASN A 52 -9.20 18.41 -42.53
CA ASN A 52 -9.94 18.17 -43.75
C ASN A 52 -9.19 18.85 -44.92
N LEU A 53 -8.65 18.07 -45.85
CA LEU A 53 -7.93 18.62 -47.01
C LEU A 53 -8.91 19.00 -48.12
N ASP A 54 -8.62 20.09 -48.83
CA ASP A 54 -9.40 20.47 -50.02
C ASP A 54 -9.33 19.35 -51.08
N ASN A 55 -10.43 19.18 -51.81
CA ASN A 55 -10.53 18.23 -52.91
C ASN A 55 -9.74 18.72 -54.13
N LEU A 56 -8.41 18.62 -54.06
CA LEU A 56 -7.48 19.13 -55.06
C LEU A 56 -6.15 18.36 -55.04
N VAL A 57 -5.53 18.17 -56.21
CA VAL A 57 -4.15 17.69 -56.31
C VAL A 57 -3.22 18.71 -55.66
N GLY A 58 -2.41 18.30 -54.69
CA GLY A 58 -1.45 19.17 -54.02
C GLY A 58 -1.89 19.66 -52.63
N SER A 59 -3.15 19.44 -52.22
CA SER A 59 -3.56 19.68 -50.84
C SER A 59 -2.71 18.83 -49.89
N SER A 60 -2.21 19.43 -48.81
CA SER A 60 -1.20 18.79 -47.97
C SER A 60 -1.23 19.21 -46.52
N VAL A 61 -0.72 18.31 -45.68
CA VAL A 61 -0.33 18.59 -44.30
C VAL A 61 1.14 18.24 -44.11
N GLU A 62 1.88 19.08 -43.40
CA GLU A 62 3.31 18.91 -43.12
C GLU A 62 3.57 18.93 -41.62
N PHE A 63 3.97 17.77 -41.10
CA PHE A 63 4.35 17.57 -39.72
C PHE A 63 5.83 17.91 -39.53
N THR A 64 6.16 18.56 -38.40
CA THR A 64 7.55 18.70 -37.95
C THR A 64 7.87 17.56 -36.98
N VAL A 65 8.51 16.51 -37.48
CA VAL A 65 8.78 15.27 -36.76
C VAL A 65 10.21 15.25 -36.24
N SER A 66 10.38 15.02 -34.94
CA SER A 66 11.70 14.87 -34.32
C SER A 66 12.13 13.40 -34.27
N ALA A 67 13.36 13.11 -34.67
CA ALA A 67 13.97 11.79 -34.56
C ALA A 67 15.28 11.89 -33.76
N ALA A 68 15.49 11.00 -32.79
CA ALA A 68 16.71 10.98 -31.98
C ALA A 68 17.96 10.63 -32.82
N GLU A 69 17.79 9.73 -33.79
CA GLU A 69 18.85 9.27 -34.68
C GLU A 69 18.36 9.22 -36.14
N ALA A 70 19.32 9.22 -37.08
CA ALA A 70 19.02 9.05 -38.48
C ALA A 70 18.73 7.58 -38.78
N GLY A 71 17.67 7.29 -39.54
CA GLY A 71 17.33 5.92 -39.90
C GLY A 71 15.88 5.73 -40.35
N PRO A 72 15.49 4.48 -40.66
CA PRO A 72 14.12 4.14 -40.99
C PRO A 72 13.22 4.27 -39.75
N VAL A 73 12.14 5.03 -39.86
CA VAL A 73 11.14 5.27 -38.82
C VAL A 73 9.75 4.94 -39.38
N PRO A 74 9.01 4.01 -38.76
CA PRO A 74 7.60 3.79 -39.10
C PRO A 74 6.76 4.98 -38.64
N LEU A 75 5.92 5.48 -39.54
CA LEU A 75 4.93 6.52 -39.30
C LEU A 75 3.54 5.90 -39.38
N THR A 76 2.83 5.85 -38.26
CA THR A 76 1.44 5.40 -38.20
C THR A 76 0.53 6.63 -38.32
N ILE A 77 -0.28 6.67 -39.37
CA ILE A 77 -1.15 7.79 -39.72
C ILE A 77 -2.58 7.38 -39.42
N ARG A 78 -3.27 8.15 -38.58
CA ARG A 78 -4.69 7.97 -38.28
C ARG A 78 -5.53 8.85 -39.21
N TYR A 79 -6.48 8.25 -39.91
CA TYR A 79 -7.24 8.91 -40.96
C TYR A 79 -8.69 8.42 -41.04
N ALA A 80 -9.55 9.22 -41.66
CA ALA A 80 -10.89 8.81 -42.07
C ALA A 80 -11.08 9.07 -43.57
N ASN A 81 -11.62 8.09 -44.28
CA ASN A 81 -12.02 8.21 -45.68
C ASN A 81 -13.45 7.67 -45.79
N GLY A 82 -14.43 8.55 -45.62
CA GLY A 82 -15.84 8.20 -45.68
C GLY A 82 -16.39 7.98 -47.10
N THR A 83 -15.53 8.04 -48.13
CA THR A 83 -15.92 7.73 -49.51
C THR A 83 -15.83 6.23 -49.80
N THR A 84 -16.21 5.82 -51.01
CA THR A 84 -16.06 4.44 -51.50
C THR A 84 -14.78 4.21 -52.30
N GLY A 85 -14.02 5.27 -52.62
CA GLY A 85 -12.79 5.22 -53.40
C GLY A 85 -11.52 5.35 -52.53
N VAL A 86 -10.38 4.90 -53.05
CA VAL A 86 -9.07 5.14 -52.43
C VAL A 86 -8.68 6.61 -52.59
N ARG A 87 -8.10 7.19 -51.55
CA ARG A 87 -7.54 8.56 -51.56
C ARG A 87 -6.01 8.47 -51.60
N PRO A 88 -5.35 8.54 -52.77
CA PRO A 88 -3.90 8.39 -52.85
C PRO A 88 -3.19 9.70 -52.45
N MET A 89 -2.08 9.56 -51.73
CA MET A 89 -1.18 10.66 -51.37
C MET A 89 0.28 10.25 -51.58
N SER A 90 1.17 11.24 -51.66
CA SER A 90 2.60 11.05 -51.51
C SER A 90 3.05 11.47 -50.11
N VAL A 91 3.94 10.69 -49.50
CA VAL A 91 4.61 10.99 -48.23
C VAL A 91 6.06 11.37 -48.53
N THR A 92 6.45 12.60 -48.21
CA THR A 92 7.82 13.11 -48.42
C THR A 92 8.48 13.34 -47.07
N ALA A 93 9.67 12.75 -46.88
CA ALA A 93 10.49 12.90 -45.69
C ALA A 93 11.96 12.61 -46.01
N GLY A 94 12.90 13.31 -45.37
CA GLY A 94 14.33 13.06 -45.57
C GLY A 94 14.82 13.21 -47.02
N GLY A 95 14.12 13.99 -47.84
CA GLY A 95 14.40 14.17 -49.27
C GLY A 95 13.88 13.05 -50.19
N ALA A 96 13.23 12.02 -49.64
CA ALA A 96 12.60 10.94 -50.41
C ALA A 96 11.07 11.09 -50.44
N THR A 97 10.44 10.63 -51.52
CA THR A 97 8.98 10.63 -51.70
C THR A 97 8.49 9.21 -51.96
N GLN A 98 7.43 8.80 -51.25
CA GLN A 98 6.80 7.48 -51.36
C GLN A 98 5.30 7.63 -51.62
N ALA A 99 4.71 6.74 -52.43
CA ALA A 99 3.25 6.69 -52.60
C ALA A 99 2.59 6.00 -51.39
N LYS A 100 1.41 6.48 -51.00
CA LYS A 100 0.61 5.90 -49.93
C LYS A 100 -0.88 6.04 -50.22
N ASP A 101 -1.55 4.90 -50.25
CA ASP A 101 -2.99 4.83 -50.43
C ASP A 101 -3.73 4.86 -49.10
N PHE A 102 -4.85 5.59 -49.08
CA PHE A 102 -5.79 5.66 -47.96
C PHE A 102 -7.14 5.07 -48.39
N PRO A 103 -7.37 3.76 -48.19
CA PRO A 103 -8.61 3.10 -48.58
C PRO A 103 -9.82 3.58 -47.76
N PRO A 104 -11.06 3.36 -48.24
CA PRO A 104 -12.29 3.66 -47.52
C PRO A 104 -12.30 3.13 -46.08
N THR A 105 -12.71 3.98 -45.13
CA THR A 105 -12.98 3.58 -43.74
C THR A 105 -14.46 3.30 -43.49
N GLY A 106 -15.30 3.50 -44.51
CA GLY A 106 -16.74 3.23 -44.49
C GLY A 106 -17.61 4.40 -44.01
N ALA A 107 -17.08 5.29 -43.17
CA ALA A 107 -17.75 6.53 -42.75
C ALA A 107 -16.72 7.56 -42.29
N TRP A 108 -17.05 8.86 -42.39
CA TRP A 108 -16.18 9.94 -41.91
C TRP A 108 -15.99 9.97 -40.39
N THR A 109 -16.85 9.30 -39.63
CA THR A 109 -16.71 9.08 -38.17
C THR A 109 -15.94 7.80 -37.83
N THR A 110 -15.52 7.02 -38.83
CA THR A 110 -14.73 5.80 -38.64
C THR A 110 -13.28 6.10 -38.98
N TRP A 111 -12.44 6.06 -37.96
CA TRP A 111 -11.01 6.32 -38.06
C TRP A 111 -10.23 5.01 -38.13
N MET A 112 -9.32 4.89 -39.08
CA MET A 112 -8.39 3.77 -39.23
C MET A 112 -6.95 4.26 -39.18
N GLU A 113 -6.02 3.33 -38.94
CA GLU A 113 -4.58 3.60 -38.97
C GLU A 113 -3.92 2.89 -40.14
N THR A 114 -2.89 3.53 -40.71
CA THR A 114 -2.02 2.92 -41.71
C THR A 114 -0.58 3.31 -41.47
N THR A 115 0.37 2.42 -41.77
CA THR A 115 1.80 2.66 -41.49
C THR A 115 2.60 2.80 -42.78
N VAL A 116 3.54 3.74 -42.80
CA VAL A 116 4.57 3.89 -43.84
C VAL A 116 5.93 4.06 -43.19
N THR A 117 6.96 3.37 -43.66
CA THR A 117 8.32 3.56 -43.16
C THR A 117 9.03 4.61 -44.00
N VAL A 118 9.51 5.67 -43.36
CA VAL A 118 10.33 6.71 -44.02
C VAL A 118 11.72 6.72 -43.43
N THR A 119 12.69 7.32 -44.12
CA THR A 119 14.01 7.59 -43.53
C THR A 119 14.03 9.02 -43.01
N LEU A 120 14.32 9.20 -41.73
CA LEU A 120 14.47 10.50 -41.08
C LEU A 120 15.96 10.76 -40.82
N ALA A 121 16.38 12.02 -40.85
CA ALA A 121 17.65 12.46 -40.29
C ALA A 121 17.52 12.64 -38.77
N ALA A 122 18.63 12.62 -38.03
CA ALA A 122 18.62 13.01 -36.62
C ALA A 122 18.21 14.49 -36.48
N GLY A 123 17.37 14.79 -35.49
CA GLY A 123 16.79 16.12 -35.27
C GLY A 123 15.40 16.28 -35.91
N GLN A 124 15.05 17.51 -36.30
CA GLN A 124 13.75 17.83 -36.89
C GLN A 124 13.70 17.49 -38.38
N ASN A 125 12.58 16.92 -38.81
CA ASN A 125 12.31 16.52 -40.18
C ASN A 125 10.94 17.06 -40.60
N ALA A 126 10.86 17.62 -41.80
CA ALA A 126 9.58 17.90 -42.45
C ALA A 126 9.03 16.60 -43.05
N VAL A 127 7.85 16.18 -42.58
CA VAL A 127 7.13 15.02 -43.11
C VAL A 127 5.83 15.52 -43.73
N ARG A 128 5.78 15.58 -45.06
CA ARG A 128 4.63 16.10 -45.81
C ARG A 128 3.81 14.99 -46.44
N LEU A 129 2.51 14.98 -46.18
CA LEU A 129 1.51 14.19 -46.90
C LEU A 129 0.82 15.09 -47.91
N THR A 130 0.90 14.76 -49.20
CA THR A 130 0.33 15.56 -50.30
C THR A 130 -0.62 14.73 -51.15
N SER A 131 -1.85 15.19 -51.37
CA SER A 131 -2.80 14.50 -52.24
C SER A 131 -2.29 14.47 -53.68
N THR A 132 -2.39 13.30 -54.31
CA THR A 132 -2.00 13.09 -55.71
C THR A 132 -3.20 12.96 -56.64
N ALA A 133 -4.44 13.14 -56.14
CA ALA A 133 -5.67 12.99 -56.90
C ALA A 133 -6.56 14.23 -56.79
N ALA A 134 -7.35 14.49 -57.83
CA ALA A 134 -8.25 15.64 -57.90
C ALA A 134 -9.32 15.62 -56.80
N ASP A 135 -9.67 14.43 -56.30
CA ASP A 135 -10.61 14.33 -55.20
C ASP A 135 -10.00 14.82 -53.88
N GLY A 136 -8.68 14.96 -53.71
CA GLY A 136 -8.03 15.35 -52.45
C GLY A 136 -7.65 14.16 -51.56
N GLY A 137 -7.10 14.43 -50.37
CA GLY A 137 -6.70 13.41 -49.39
C GLY A 137 -7.87 12.91 -48.51
N PRO A 138 -7.63 11.98 -47.58
CA PRO A 138 -8.56 11.67 -46.49
C PRO A 138 -8.57 12.80 -45.44
N ASN A 139 -9.47 12.70 -44.45
CA ASN A 139 -9.32 13.45 -43.21
C ASN A 139 -8.14 12.88 -42.42
N LEU A 140 -7.22 13.71 -41.98
CA LEU A 140 -6.02 13.32 -41.23
C LEU A 140 -6.15 13.78 -39.79
N ASP A 141 -6.01 12.85 -38.85
CA ASP A 141 -6.20 13.11 -37.42
C ASP A 141 -4.86 13.29 -36.70
N ARG A 142 -3.97 12.31 -36.81
CA ARG A 142 -2.62 12.39 -36.24
C ARG A 142 -1.63 11.50 -36.95
N LEU A 143 -0.36 11.77 -36.70
CA LEU A 143 0.79 10.96 -37.08
C LEU A 143 1.54 10.53 -35.81
N VAL A 144 1.84 9.25 -35.68
CA VAL A 144 2.69 8.72 -34.60
C VAL A 144 3.96 8.12 -35.18
N THR A 145 5.11 8.46 -34.61
CA THR A 145 6.39 7.81 -34.93
C THR A 145 6.65 6.61 -34.03
N GLY A 146 7.27 5.57 -34.60
CA GLY A 146 7.69 4.39 -33.87
C GLY A 146 6.68 3.23 -33.97
N THR A 147 7.07 2.08 -33.46
CA THR A 147 6.16 0.93 -33.30
C THR A 147 5.53 0.98 -31.92
N PRO A 148 4.22 0.70 -31.76
CA PRO A 148 3.64 0.49 -30.44
C PRO A 148 4.49 -0.51 -29.66
N ASP A 149 4.93 -0.12 -28.47
CA ASP A 149 5.70 -1.02 -27.63
C ASP A 149 4.80 -2.14 -27.15
N ALA A 150 5.13 -3.37 -27.54
CA ALA A 150 4.38 -4.57 -27.18
C ALA A 150 5.15 -5.45 -26.20
N GLN A 151 6.39 -5.07 -25.85
CA GLN A 151 7.20 -5.83 -24.93
C GLN A 151 6.92 -5.32 -23.50
N PRO A 152 6.50 -6.19 -22.58
CA PRO A 152 6.32 -5.79 -21.19
C PRO A 152 7.67 -5.58 -20.50
N PRO A 153 7.71 -4.74 -19.45
CA PRO A 153 8.88 -4.63 -18.59
C PRO A 153 9.28 -5.97 -17.97
N THR A 154 10.55 -6.07 -17.56
CA THR A 154 11.01 -7.21 -16.76
C THR A 154 10.34 -7.25 -15.39
N THR A 155 10.24 -8.45 -14.81
CA THR A 155 9.69 -8.63 -13.46
C THR A 155 10.54 -7.90 -12.42
N PRO A 156 9.95 -7.07 -11.53
CA PRO A 156 10.69 -6.47 -10.41
C PRO A 156 11.34 -7.53 -9.52
N ALA A 157 12.61 -7.33 -9.18
CA ALA A 157 13.40 -8.30 -8.40
C ALA A 157 13.54 -7.89 -6.92
N ASN A 158 13.92 -8.84 -6.07
CA ASN A 158 14.26 -8.65 -4.65
C ASN A 158 13.26 -7.78 -3.83
N PRO A 159 11.94 -8.04 -3.89
CA PRO A 159 10.98 -7.32 -3.07
C PRO A 159 11.23 -7.64 -1.58
N ARG A 160 11.28 -6.60 -0.75
CA ARG A 160 11.57 -6.70 0.69
C ARG A 160 10.83 -5.66 1.49
N VAL A 161 10.52 -6.01 2.75
CA VAL A 161 9.98 -5.08 3.74
C VAL A 161 11.14 -4.29 4.35
N THR A 162 11.04 -2.97 4.37
CA THR A 162 12.06 -2.09 4.96
C THR A 162 11.64 -1.47 6.29
N ALA A 163 10.33 -1.31 6.51
CA ALA A 163 9.78 -0.82 7.76
C ALA A 163 8.37 -1.35 8.01
N THR A 164 8.02 -1.52 9.28
CA THR A 164 6.67 -1.84 9.74
C THR A 164 6.28 -0.92 10.89
N THR A 165 5.03 -0.47 10.90
CA THR A 165 4.38 0.18 12.04
C THR A 165 3.17 -0.64 12.46
N SER A 166 2.38 -0.17 13.42
CA SER A 166 1.13 -0.84 13.79
C SER A 166 0.03 -0.74 12.74
N SER A 167 0.16 0.14 11.75
CA SER A 167 -0.88 0.36 10.75
C SER A 167 -0.34 0.51 9.32
N ALA A 168 0.94 0.20 9.11
CA ALA A 168 1.57 0.31 7.79
C ALA A 168 2.75 -0.64 7.59
N ILE A 169 2.95 -1.08 6.34
CA ILE A 169 4.11 -1.84 5.88
C ILE A 169 4.75 -1.06 4.72
N THR A 170 6.07 -0.85 4.79
CA THR A 170 6.85 -0.21 3.73
C THR A 170 7.68 -1.26 2.99
N LEU A 171 7.58 -1.25 1.66
CA LEU A 171 8.22 -2.17 0.74
C LEU A 171 9.20 -1.42 -0.16
N THR A 172 10.28 -2.11 -0.55
CA THR A 172 11.17 -1.70 -1.64
C THR A 172 11.52 -2.91 -2.50
N TRP A 173 11.87 -2.68 -3.76
CA TRP A 173 12.30 -3.71 -4.70
C TRP A 173 13.38 -3.13 -5.63
N ASP A 174 14.01 -3.99 -6.41
CA ASP A 174 14.97 -3.58 -7.42
C ASP A 174 14.24 -3.18 -8.72
N ALA A 175 14.77 -2.17 -9.42
CA ALA A 175 14.12 -1.60 -10.59
C ALA A 175 13.96 -2.66 -11.70
N ALA A 176 12.78 -2.66 -12.31
CA ALA A 176 12.58 -3.34 -13.58
C ALA A 176 13.25 -2.55 -14.72
N THR A 177 13.52 -3.24 -15.81
CA THR A 177 14.01 -2.66 -17.06
C THR A 177 13.01 -2.95 -18.17
N ASP A 178 12.99 -2.07 -19.14
CA ASP A 178 12.15 -2.20 -20.32
C ASP A 178 12.92 -1.64 -21.53
N ASN A 179 12.56 -2.06 -22.75
CA ASN A 179 13.19 -1.53 -23.96
C ASN A 179 12.93 -0.03 -24.12
N VAL A 180 11.71 0.45 -23.80
CA VAL A 180 11.34 1.87 -23.86
C VAL A 180 11.45 2.57 -22.53
N GLY A 181 10.95 1.95 -21.47
CA GLY A 181 11.11 2.47 -20.13
C GLY A 181 9.94 2.13 -19.22
N VAL A 182 10.27 1.99 -17.94
CA VAL A 182 9.30 1.76 -16.88
C VAL A 182 8.80 3.10 -16.36
N ILE A 183 7.48 3.31 -16.38
CA ILE A 183 6.85 4.54 -15.87
C ILE A 183 6.36 4.41 -14.42
N GLY A 184 6.36 3.20 -13.88
CA GLY A 184 5.98 2.94 -12.49
C GLY A 184 5.67 1.48 -12.22
N TYR A 185 5.01 1.26 -11.08
CA TYR A 185 4.73 -0.07 -10.56
C TYR A 185 3.29 -0.17 -10.06
N ARG A 186 2.82 -1.40 -9.88
CA ARG A 186 1.58 -1.75 -9.17
C ARG A 186 1.93 -2.75 -8.07
N VAL A 187 1.42 -2.51 -6.87
CA VAL A 187 1.56 -3.41 -5.72
C VAL A 187 0.22 -4.09 -5.48
N TYR A 188 0.25 -5.41 -5.35
CA TYR A 188 -0.93 -6.24 -5.19
C TYR A 188 -0.90 -7.01 -3.87
N GLU A 189 -2.06 -7.14 -3.23
CA GLU A 189 -2.34 -8.13 -2.19
C GLU A 189 -3.35 -9.14 -2.77
N GLY A 190 -2.89 -10.37 -3.02
CA GLY A 190 -3.64 -11.31 -3.87
C GLY A 190 -3.83 -10.75 -5.29
N THR A 191 -5.09 -10.53 -5.69
CA THR A 191 -5.45 -9.94 -6.99
C THR A 191 -5.79 -8.44 -6.90
N THR A 192 -5.91 -7.89 -5.70
CA THR A 192 -6.31 -6.50 -5.48
C THR A 192 -5.09 -5.58 -5.52
N GLN A 193 -5.13 -4.55 -6.37
CA GLN A 193 -4.11 -3.50 -6.35
C GLN A 193 -4.28 -2.61 -5.10
N VAL A 194 -3.22 -2.51 -4.29
CA VAL A 194 -3.21 -1.72 -3.05
C VAL A 194 -2.37 -0.44 -3.16
N ALA A 195 -1.46 -0.33 -4.15
CA ALA A 195 -0.71 0.88 -4.46
C ALA A 195 -0.22 0.92 -5.92
N ALA A 196 0.13 2.12 -6.41
CA ALA A 196 0.64 2.33 -7.77
C ALA A 196 1.75 3.40 -7.85
N PRO A 197 2.90 3.22 -7.17
CA PRO A 197 3.97 4.22 -7.13
C PRO A 197 4.68 4.37 -8.49
N THR A 198 5.36 5.50 -8.69
CA THR A 198 6.27 5.71 -9.83
C THR A 198 7.71 5.28 -9.54
N GLY A 199 8.10 5.17 -8.27
CA GLY A 199 9.43 4.71 -7.84
C GLY A 199 9.44 3.25 -7.34
N THR A 200 10.61 2.79 -6.88
CA THR A 200 10.87 1.41 -6.44
C THR A 200 10.52 1.14 -4.96
N GLY A 201 9.47 1.80 -4.47
CA GLY A 201 9.01 1.61 -3.10
C GLY A 201 7.57 2.08 -2.89
N ALA A 202 6.92 1.50 -1.89
CA ALA A 202 5.55 1.85 -1.49
C ALA A 202 5.35 1.68 0.01
N ALA A 203 4.52 2.54 0.60
CA ALA A 203 3.99 2.35 1.95
C ALA A 203 2.51 1.98 1.85
N ILE A 204 2.14 0.81 2.35
CA ILE A 204 0.75 0.36 2.44
C ILE A 204 0.25 0.71 3.84
N THR A 205 -0.74 1.60 3.92
CA THR A 205 -1.25 2.17 5.19
C THR A 205 -2.69 1.74 5.48
N GLY A 206 -3.17 2.02 6.70
CA GLY A 206 -4.55 1.68 7.10
C GLY A 206 -4.73 0.20 7.43
N LEU A 207 -3.64 -0.51 7.68
CA LEU A 207 -3.63 -1.92 8.04
C LEU A 207 -4.00 -2.10 9.52
N ALA A 208 -4.55 -3.25 9.86
CA ALA A 208 -4.78 -3.60 11.26
C ALA A 208 -3.43 -3.82 11.98
N PRO A 209 -3.33 -3.59 13.30
CA PRO A 209 -2.17 -4.01 14.07
C PRO A 209 -2.05 -5.53 14.18
N ASN A 210 -0.82 -6.03 14.26
CA ASN A 210 -0.52 -7.46 14.38
C ASN A 210 -1.18 -8.33 13.29
N SER A 211 -1.25 -7.82 12.06
CA SER A 211 -1.77 -8.54 10.89
C SER A 211 -0.66 -8.81 9.88
N THR A 212 -0.68 -10.01 9.31
CA THR A 212 0.28 -10.44 8.28
C THR A 212 -0.31 -10.22 6.90
N HIS A 213 0.49 -9.63 6.02
CA HIS A 213 0.14 -9.28 4.65
C HIS A 213 1.21 -9.80 3.69
N THR A 214 0.77 -10.25 2.51
CA THR A 214 1.67 -10.75 1.46
C THR A 214 1.44 -9.98 0.19
N TYR A 215 2.50 -9.36 -0.32
CA TYR A 215 2.46 -8.48 -1.48
C TYR A 215 3.26 -9.03 -2.66
N THR A 216 2.83 -8.66 -3.86
CA THR A 216 3.58 -8.84 -5.11
C THR A 216 3.63 -7.52 -5.87
N VAL A 217 4.64 -7.34 -6.71
CA VAL A 217 4.85 -6.09 -7.47
C VAL A 217 4.97 -6.40 -8.96
N ALA A 218 4.35 -5.58 -9.80
CA ALA A 218 4.54 -5.59 -11.25
C ALA A 218 4.98 -4.20 -11.74
N ALA A 219 5.82 -4.15 -12.77
CA ALA A 219 6.21 -2.92 -13.45
C ALA A 219 5.26 -2.63 -14.63
N ARG A 220 5.13 -1.36 -14.98
CA ARG A 220 4.32 -0.91 -16.12
C ARG A 220 5.08 0.11 -16.97
N ASP A 221 4.84 0.08 -18.27
CA ASP A 221 5.39 1.05 -19.23
C ASP A 221 4.34 2.09 -19.69
N ALA A 222 4.75 2.96 -20.60
CA ALA A 222 3.88 4.00 -21.18
C ALA A 222 2.88 3.45 -22.22
N ALA A 223 3.17 2.29 -22.82
CA ALA A 223 2.29 1.63 -23.79
C ALA A 223 1.16 0.83 -23.13
N GLY A 224 1.22 0.66 -21.80
CA GLY A 224 0.23 -0.05 -21.01
C GLY A 224 0.54 -1.52 -20.78
N ASN A 225 1.74 -1.99 -21.16
CA ASN A 225 2.13 -3.36 -20.84
C ASN A 225 2.50 -3.47 -19.35
N GLU A 226 2.18 -4.62 -18.77
CA GLU A 226 2.50 -4.96 -17.38
C GLU A 226 3.38 -6.19 -17.32
N SER A 227 4.43 -6.15 -16.48
CA SER A 227 5.32 -7.29 -16.28
C SER A 227 4.59 -8.45 -15.58
N PRO A 228 5.15 -9.67 -15.61
CA PRO A 228 4.80 -10.67 -14.60
C PRO A 228 5.00 -10.13 -13.17
N LYS A 229 4.27 -10.69 -12.21
CA LYS A 229 4.39 -10.33 -10.79
C LYS A 229 5.70 -10.86 -10.20
N SER A 230 6.30 -10.10 -9.29
CA SER A 230 7.48 -10.48 -8.52
C SER A 230 7.24 -11.74 -7.66
N ALA A 231 8.31 -12.30 -7.10
CA ALA A 231 8.19 -13.18 -5.95
C ALA A 231 7.41 -12.48 -4.80
N PRO A 232 6.63 -13.22 -4.01
CA PRO A 232 5.87 -12.63 -2.91
C PRO A 232 6.80 -12.15 -1.80
N VAL A 233 6.44 -11.04 -1.16
CA VAL A 233 7.06 -10.54 0.07
C VAL A 233 6.01 -10.45 1.17
N THR A 234 6.32 -11.04 2.32
CA THR A 234 5.42 -11.04 3.48
C THR A 234 5.93 -10.08 4.55
N GLY A 235 5.03 -9.26 5.09
CA GLY A 235 5.29 -8.37 6.22
C GLY A 235 4.18 -8.46 7.25
N THR A 236 4.51 -8.27 8.51
CA THR A 236 3.54 -8.23 9.61
C THR A 236 3.58 -6.84 10.24
N THR A 237 2.43 -6.18 10.35
CA THR A 237 2.32 -4.93 11.10
C THR A 237 2.70 -5.19 12.56
N ARG A 238 3.32 -4.20 13.19
CA ARG A 238 3.62 -4.29 14.62
C ARG A 238 2.32 -4.38 15.40
N GLN A 239 2.40 -4.85 16.64
CA GLN A 239 1.35 -4.57 17.60
C GLN A 239 1.18 -3.06 17.74
N ASP A 240 -0.05 -2.61 18.01
CA ASP A 240 -0.29 -1.21 18.32
C ASP A 240 0.63 -0.79 19.46
N SER A 241 1.44 0.26 19.25
CA SER A 241 2.30 0.75 20.31
C SER A 241 1.49 1.39 21.44
N GLY A 242 0.17 1.53 21.28
CA GLY A 242 -0.70 2.11 22.28
C GLY A 242 -0.21 3.48 22.77
N PRO A 243 -0.89 4.05 23.76
CA PRO A 243 -0.33 5.15 24.54
C PRO A 243 0.79 4.65 25.45
N GLY A 244 1.84 5.47 25.63
CA GLY A 244 2.91 5.25 26.60
C GLY A 244 2.44 5.31 28.06
N PRO A 245 3.36 5.44 29.04
CA PRO A 245 3.01 5.56 30.45
C PRO A 245 1.91 6.59 30.70
N VAL A 246 0.99 6.33 31.64
CA VAL A 246 -0.18 7.21 31.86
C VAL A 246 0.19 8.44 32.68
N GLU A 247 1.28 8.36 33.43
CA GLU A 247 1.87 9.47 34.16
C GLU A 247 3.17 9.91 33.49
N GLN A 248 3.51 11.19 33.62
CA GLN A 248 4.80 11.71 33.18
C GLN A 248 5.94 11.19 34.07
N GLY A 249 7.14 11.04 33.49
CA GLY A 249 8.35 10.69 34.21
C GLY A 249 9.32 9.83 33.38
N PRO A 250 10.55 9.62 33.88
CA PRO A 250 11.54 8.78 33.22
C PRO A 250 11.18 7.30 33.40
N TRP A 251 10.20 6.83 32.63
CA TRP A 251 9.77 5.44 32.67
C TRP A 251 10.70 4.56 31.86
N THR A 252 11.15 3.47 32.48
CA THR A 252 11.84 2.40 31.77
C THR A 252 10.86 1.27 31.53
N ALA A 253 10.60 0.95 30.25
CA ALA A 253 9.83 -0.24 29.89
C ALA A 253 10.58 -1.50 30.33
N TYR A 254 9.86 -2.51 30.80
CA TYR A 254 10.45 -3.80 31.15
C TYR A 254 9.43 -4.93 30.98
N ASP A 255 9.92 -6.15 30.82
CA ASP A 255 9.08 -7.34 30.66
C ASP A 255 9.24 -8.26 31.89
N PRO A 256 8.38 -8.12 32.93
CA PRO A 256 8.41 -9.05 34.05
C PRO A 256 8.00 -10.46 33.60
N THR A 257 8.74 -11.46 34.07
CA THR A 257 8.32 -12.86 33.89
C THR A 257 6.99 -13.11 34.59
N PHE A 258 6.23 -14.09 34.12
CA PHE A 258 4.96 -14.47 34.72
C PHE A 258 4.77 -15.98 34.71
N ASN A 259 3.88 -16.45 35.58
CA ASN A 259 3.34 -17.79 35.55
C ASN A 259 1.84 -17.73 35.22
N VAL A 260 1.39 -18.62 34.34
CA VAL A 260 -0.05 -18.83 34.13
C VAL A 260 -0.62 -19.55 35.35
N GLN A 261 -1.79 -19.10 35.81
CA GLN A 261 -2.51 -19.68 36.93
C GLN A 261 -3.92 -20.03 36.50
N GLU A 262 -4.17 -21.34 36.38
CA GLU A 262 -5.50 -21.91 36.19
C GLU A 262 -5.91 -22.61 37.49
N ARG A 263 -7.16 -22.42 37.89
CA ARG A 263 -7.75 -23.15 39.03
C ARG A 263 -9.23 -23.36 38.81
N GLY A 264 -9.67 -24.58 39.06
CA GLY A 264 -11.06 -24.99 38.86
C GLY A 264 -11.43 -24.90 37.39
N CYS A 265 -12.44 -24.10 37.05
CA CYS A 265 -12.96 -23.95 35.69
C CYS A 265 -12.26 -22.85 34.87
N GLY A 266 -11.05 -22.46 35.28
CA GLY A 266 -10.25 -21.48 34.57
C GLY A 266 -9.50 -22.09 33.38
N ASP A 267 -9.51 -21.37 32.26
CA ASP A 267 -8.81 -21.70 31.02
C ASP A 267 -8.12 -20.44 30.47
N VAL A 268 -6.84 -20.56 30.14
CA VAL A 268 -6.01 -19.50 29.56
C VAL A 268 -5.52 -19.95 28.18
N SER A 269 -5.92 -19.22 27.16
CA SER A 269 -5.42 -19.37 25.80
C SER A 269 -4.86 -18.03 25.36
N ASP A 270 -3.53 -17.93 25.35
CA ASP A 270 -2.77 -16.70 25.14
C ASP A 270 -3.20 -15.54 26.06
N LEU A 271 -3.86 -14.53 25.51
CA LEU A 271 -4.42 -13.39 26.24
C LEU A 271 -5.94 -13.47 26.40
N THR A 272 -6.53 -14.65 26.18
CA THR A 272 -7.93 -14.93 26.46
C THR A 272 -8.07 -15.74 27.75
N PHE A 273 -8.87 -15.24 28.69
CA PHE A 273 -9.02 -15.79 30.03
C PHE A 273 -10.48 -16.13 30.29
N ARG A 274 -10.78 -17.41 30.48
CA ARG A 274 -12.13 -17.94 30.59
C ARG A 274 -12.38 -18.55 31.95
N LEU A 275 -13.57 -18.31 32.49
CA LEU A 275 -14.18 -19.18 33.49
C LEU A 275 -15.37 -19.88 32.82
N THR A 276 -15.34 -21.20 32.72
CA THR A 276 -16.34 -21.97 31.96
C THR A 276 -17.54 -22.40 32.77
N CYS A 277 -17.42 -22.43 34.10
CA CYS A 277 -18.46 -22.99 34.98
C CYS A 277 -19.56 -21.99 35.36
N SER A 278 -20.79 -22.49 35.44
CA SER A 278 -22.01 -21.72 35.78
C SER A 278 -22.25 -21.55 37.29
N THR A 279 -21.91 -22.54 38.13
CA THR A 279 -22.33 -22.58 39.56
C THR A 279 -21.19 -22.68 40.59
N GLY A 280 -19.94 -22.45 40.21
CA GLY A 280 -18.82 -22.45 41.18
C GLY A 280 -18.73 -21.17 42.04
N SER A 281 -18.44 -21.28 43.33
CA SER A 281 -17.97 -20.17 44.17
C SER A 281 -16.47 -20.33 44.47
N GLY A 282 -15.83 -19.28 45.02
CA GLY A 282 -14.43 -19.32 45.45
C GLY A 282 -13.37 -19.12 44.34
N ASP A 283 -12.17 -19.65 44.57
CA ASP A 283 -10.88 -19.41 43.86
C ASP A 283 -10.80 -19.84 42.37
N GLN A 284 -11.91 -19.83 41.64
CA GLN A 284 -11.95 -20.07 40.19
C GLN A 284 -11.16 -18.97 39.47
N ARG A 285 -10.11 -19.35 38.73
CA ARG A 285 -9.22 -18.36 38.11
C ARG A 285 -8.58 -18.84 36.83
N ALA A 286 -8.46 -17.92 35.88
CA ALA A 286 -7.65 -17.99 34.69
C ALA A 286 -6.87 -16.68 34.62
N GLU A 287 -5.58 -16.69 34.97
CA GLU A 287 -4.83 -15.45 35.16
C GLU A 287 -3.34 -15.60 34.82
N ARG A 288 -2.66 -14.48 34.57
CA ARG A 288 -1.20 -14.40 34.66
C ARG A 288 -0.80 -13.77 35.98
N ARG A 289 0.12 -14.39 36.71
CA ARG A 289 0.79 -13.83 37.89
C ARG A 289 2.21 -13.42 37.52
N TYR A 290 2.50 -12.13 37.62
CA TYR A 290 3.81 -11.58 37.31
C TYR A 290 4.79 -11.70 38.48
N ALA A 291 6.08 -11.57 38.15
CA ALA A 291 7.17 -11.59 39.11
C ALA A 291 6.96 -10.56 40.23
N THR A 292 7.35 -10.97 41.45
CA THR A 292 7.31 -10.11 42.64
C THR A 292 8.26 -8.93 42.45
N TYR A 293 7.83 -7.75 42.90
CA TYR A 293 8.64 -6.56 43.01
C TYR A 293 8.59 -5.98 44.41
N THR A 294 9.69 -5.34 44.79
CA THR A 294 9.86 -4.63 46.05
C THR A 294 10.20 -3.18 45.73
N GLY A 295 9.54 -2.24 46.42
CA GLY A 295 9.84 -0.81 46.29
C GLY A 295 9.62 -0.21 44.89
N GLY A 296 10.01 1.06 44.76
CA GLY A 296 9.95 1.84 43.52
C GLY A 296 8.52 2.15 43.06
N THR A 297 8.41 2.65 41.83
CA THR A 297 7.11 2.78 41.17
C THR A 297 6.98 1.82 40.00
N ARG A 298 5.88 1.07 39.97
CA ARG A 298 5.51 0.20 38.85
C ARG A 298 4.30 0.76 38.14
N GLN A 299 4.27 0.63 36.82
CA GLN A 299 3.07 0.85 36.05
C GLN A 299 2.75 -0.40 35.24
N PHE A 300 1.49 -0.82 35.27
CA PHE A 300 0.89 -1.77 34.34
C PHE A 300 -0.02 -1.03 33.35
N GLN A 301 -0.07 -1.49 32.11
CA GLN A 301 -1.11 -1.20 31.12
C GLN A 301 -1.67 -2.50 30.56
N GLY A 302 -2.97 -2.48 30.26
CA GLY A 302 -3.59 -3.44 29.37
C GLY A 302 -4.93 -2.92 28.88
N PHE A 303 -5.36 -3.43 27.74
CA PHE A 303 -6.72 -3.26 27.25
C PHE A 303 -7.46 -4.57 27.50
N PHE A 304 -8.69 -4.49 27.97
CA PHE A 304 -9.55 -5.68 28.11
C PHE A 304 -10.85 -5.48 27.33
N LYS A 305 -11.39 -6.59 26.85
CA LYS A 305 -12.71 -6.69 26.24
C LYS A 305 -13.41 -7.92 26.79
N ILE A 306 -14.59 -7.72 27.38
CA ILE A 306 -15.42 -8.84 27.84
C ILE A 306 -16.22 -9.32 26.64
N THR A 307 -15.92 -10.52 26.13
CA THR A 307 -16.56 -11.06 24.92
C THR A 307 -17.76 -11.94 25.24
N SER A 308 -17.83 -12.49 26.45
CA SER A 308 -18.99 -13.20 26.97
C SER A 308 -19.08 -13.06 28.49
N MET A 309 -20.30 -12.87 29.02
CA MET A 309 -20.53 -12.76 30.45
C MET A 309 -21.89 -13.37 30.84
N GLY A 310 -21.94 -14.70 30.88
CA GLY A 310 -23.06 -15.44 31.47
C GLY A 310 -23.15 -15.27 33.00
N GLY A 311 -22.10 -14.73 33.62
CA GLY A 311 -22.04 -14.42 35.05
C GLY A 311 -22.45 -13.02 35.49
N THR A 312 -22.28 -12.74 36.79
CA THR A 312 -22.72 -11.50 37.47
C THR A 312 -21.60 -10.48 37.67
N ARG A 313 -20.38 -10.92 37.96
CA ARG A 313 -19.20 -10.06 38.16
C ARG A 313 -17.90 -10.87 38.10
N ILE A 314 -16.81 -10.22 37.70
CA ILE A 314 -15.48 -10.83 37.63
C ILE A 314 -14.40 -9.82 38.00
N SER A 315 -13.36 -10.26 38.74
CA SER A 315 -12.13 -9.49 38.94
C SER A 315 -11.23 -9.62 37.71
N LEU A 316 -10.76 -8.48 37.21
CA LEU A 316 -10.00 -8.36 35.97
C LEU A 316 -8.52 -8.09 36.22
N LYS A 317 -8.22 -7.17 37.14
CA LYS A 317 -6.87 -6.70 37.46
C LYS A 317 -6.66 -6.70 38.96
N GLN A 318 -5.53 -7.24 39.40
CA GLN A 318 -5.20 -7.37 40.81
C GLN A 318 -3.75 -6.94 41.08
N THR A 319 -3.53 -6.43 42.28
CA THR A 319 -2.21 -6.22 42.87
C THR A 319 -2.25 -6.85 44.26
N PHE A 320 -1.35 -7.78 44.51
CA PHE A 320 -1.30 -8.56 45.75
C PHE A 320 -0.06 -8.19 46.53
N LYS A 321 -0.18 -8.14 47.85
CA LYS A 321 0.95 -8.31 48.74
C LYS A 321 1.26 -9.80 48.84
N THR A 322 2.48 -10.17 49.20
CA THR A 322 2.83 -11.59 49.44
C THR A 322 1.96 -12.25 50.51
N THR A 323 1.37 -11.46 51.40
CA THR A 323 0.44 -11.91 52.45
C THR A 323 -1.04 -11.95 52.04
N GLY A 324 -1.41 -11.47 50.85
CA GLY A 324 -2.82 -11.47 50.41
C GLY A 324 -3.19 -10.38 49.39
N PRO A 325 -4.46 -10.33 48.95
CA PRO A 325 -4.94 -9.30 48.03
C PRO A 325 -4.77 -7.91 48.66
N PHE A 326 -4.26 -6.96 47.87
CA PHE A 326 -4.16 -5.55 48.28
C PHE A 326 -5.15 -4.69 47.49
N PHE A 327 -5.14 -4.81 46.17
CA PHE A 327 -6.08 -4.14 45.28
C PHE A 327 -6.65 -5.14 44.27
N MET A 328 -7.96 -5.05 44.03
CA MET A 328 -8.63 -5.80 42.98
C MET A 328 -9.66 -4.89 42.32
N MET A 329 -9.61 -4.82 41.00
CA MET A 329 -10.62 -4.17 40.18
C MET A 329 -11.50 -5.23 39.53
N ALA A 330 -12.80 -5.10 39.70
CA ALA A 330 -13.80 -5.98 39.12
C ALA A 330 -14.80 -5.21 38.26
N VAL A 331 -15.49 -5.96 37.41
CA VAL A 331 -16.58 -5.49 36.56
C VAL A 331 -17.85 -6.26 36.91
N GLU A 332 -18.99 -5.57 36.99
CA GLU A 332 -20.31 -6.19 37.10
C GLU A 332 -20.99 -6.29 35.74
N ARG A 333 -21.92 -7.24 35.62
CA ARG A 333 -22.87 -7.28 34.51
C ARG A 333 -23.60 -5.93 34.45
N GLY A 334 -23.48 -5.24 33.32
CA GLY A 334 -23.91 -3.84 33.15
C GLY A 334 -22.75 -2.85 33.00
N GLY A 335 -21.50 -3.30 33.20
CA GLY A 335 -20.29 -2.56 32.85
C GLY A 335 -19.79 -1.57 33.90
N ARG A 336 -20.23 -1.71 35.15
CA ARG A 336 -19.67 -0.95 36.28
C ARG A 336 -18.32 -1.55 36.68
N LEU A 337 -17.26 -0.76 36.60
CA LEU A 337 -15.94 -1.08 37.14
C LEU A 337 -15.83 -0.55 38.56
N TYR A 338 -15.31 -1.36 39.48
CA TYR A 338 -15.23 -1.01 40.90
C TYR A 338 -14.02 -1.65 41.60
N ALA A 339 -13.57 -1.00 42.67
CA ALA A 339 -12.61 -1.58 43.61
C ALA A 339 -13.34 -2.60 44.49
N VAL A 340 -12.91 -3.86 44.49
CA VAL A 340 -13.59 -4.95 45.22
C VAL A 340 -13.64 -4.66 46.72
N HIS A 341 -12.53 -4.20 47.29
CA HIS A 341 -12.50 -3.74 48.68
C HIS A 341 -13.13 -2.36 48.77
N GLY A 342 -14.15 -2.20 49.63
CA GLY A 342 -14.91 -0.96 49.79
C GLY A 342 -16.01 -0.73 48.74
N GLY A 343 -15.98 -1.44 47.60
CA GLY A 343 -17.06 -1.41 46.61
C GLY A 343 -17.12 -0.15 45.75
N THR A 344 -16.17 0.78 45.91
CA THR A 344 -16.14 2.08 45.25
C THR A 344 -16.14 1.94 43.73
N THR A 345 -17.08 2.61 43.06
CA THR A 345 -17.13 2.67 41.60
C THR A 345 -15.92 3.43 41.06
N ILE A 346 -15.18 2.81 40.15
CA ILE A 346 -14.03 3.38 39.44
C ILE A 346 -14.49 4.00 38.12
N ALA A 347 -15.35 3.30 37.36
CA ALA A 347 -15.89 3.78 36.10
C ALA A 347 -17.17 3.00 35.73
N SER A 348 -17.84 3.45 34.67
CA SER A 348 -18.96 2.77 34.03
C SER A 348 -18.68 2.61 32.53
N GLY A 349 -19.54 1.87 31.82
CA GLY A 349 -19.44 1.71 30.37
C GLY A 349 -18.55 0.55 29.90
N ALA A 350 -18.01 -0.28 30.80
CA ALA A 350 -17.28 -1.50 30.45
C ALA A 350 -18.23 -2.66 30.08
N THR A 351 -19.14 -2.41 29.12
CA THR A 351 -20.16 -3.36 28.65
C THR A 351 -19.56 -4.46 27.75
N LEU A 352 -20.34 -5.50 27.46
CA LEU A 352 -19.94 -6.57 26.54
C LEU A 352 -19.51 -6.00 25.18
N GLY A 353 -18.37 -6.47 24.69
CA GLY A 353 -17.78 -6.01 23.43
C GLY A 353 -17.01 -4.70 23.51
N THR A 354 -17.14 -3.92 24.58
CA THR A 354 -16.41 -2.67 24.76
C THR A 354 -14.96 -2.95 25.15
N THR A 355 -14.03 -2.31 24.44
CA THR A 355 -12.60 -2.35 24.79
C THR A 355 -12.29 -1.21 25.75
N VAL A 356 -11.66 -1.52 26.88
CA VAL A 356 -11.34 -0.54 27.92
C VAL A 356 -9.85 -0.58 28.23
N ARG A 357 -9.20 0.59 28.20
CA ARG A 357 -7.82 0.74 28.65
C ARG A 357 -7.77 0.86 30.17
N VAL A 358 -6.90 0.08 30.78
CA VAL A 358 -6.63 0.11 32.23
C VAL A 358 -5.15 0.36 32.45
N ASN A 359 -4.85 1.29 33.34
CA ASN A 359 -3.52 1.42 33.90
C ASN A 359 -3.58 1.35 35.43
N THR A 360 -2.59 0.71 36.04
CA THR A 360 -2.35 0.85 37.49
C THR A 360 -0.94 1.37 37.72
N VAL A 361 -0.80 2.45 38.48
CA VAL A 361 0.49 2.99 38.92
C VAL A 361 0.61 2.76 40.42
N HIS A 362 1.60 1.96 40.81
CA HIS A 362 1.86 1.59 42.19
C HIS A 362 3.19 2.16 42.65
N VAL A 363 3.15 3.18 43.50
CA VAL A 363 4.28 3.72 44.25
C VAL A 363 4.32 2.98 45.59
N VAL A 364 5.20 1.99 45.72
CA VAL A 364 5.27 1.14 46.92
C VAL A 364 5.59 1.99 48.15
N GLY A 365 4.81 1.83 49.23
CA GLY A 365 4.94 2.66 50.43
C GLY A 365 4.29 4.04 50.35
N SER A 366 3.58 4.37 49.26
CA SER A 366 2.89 5.64 49.10
C SER A 366 1.47 5.46 48.57
N THR A 367 1.29 5.19 47.27
CA THR A 367 -0.04 5.18 46.63
C THR A 367 -0.17 4.08 45.58
N HIS A 368 -1.39 3.57 45.43
CA HIS A 368 -1.81 2.79 44.28
C HIS A 368 -2.94 3.53 43.57
N ARG A 369 -2.73 3.79 42.28
CA ARG A 369 -3.60 4.61 41.44
C ARG A 369 -4.09 3.80 40.26
N THR A 370 -5.38 3.90 39.96
CA THR A 370 -6.02 3.23 38.83
C THR A 370 -6.57 4.25 37.86
N TYR A 371 -6.23 4.10 36.59
CA TYR A 371 -6.68 4.93 35.49
C TYR A 371 -7.52 4.10 34.54
N ILE A 372 -8.61 4.68 34.06
CA ILE A 372 -9.46 4.11 33.02
C ILE A 372 -9.46 5.06 31.83
N ASN A 373 -9.13 4.55 30.65
CA ASN A 373 -9.02 5.34 29.41
C ASN A 373 -8.15 6.58 29.59
N GLY A 374 -7.01 6.43 30.28
CA GLY A 374 -6.03 7.50 30.53
C GLY A 374 -6.39 8.48 31.65
N SER A 375 -7.60 8.43 32.22
CA SER A 375 -8.02 9.32 33.30
C SER A 375 -7.86 8.67 34.66
N LEU A 376 -7.31 9.39 35.65
CA LEU A 376 -7.23 8.91 37.05
C LEU A 376 -8.65 8.73 37.61
N LYS A 377 -8.94 7.56 38.17
CA LYS A 377 -10.26 7.23 38.70
C LYS A 377 -10.27 6.81 40.16
N HIS A 378 -9.18 6.24 40.65
CA HIS A 378 -9.11 5.72 42.01
C HIS A 378 -7.70 5.84 42.55
N THR A 379 -7.57 6.22 43.82
CA THR A 379 -6.30 6.27 44.55
C THR A 379 -6.51 5.66 45.93
N THR A 380 -5.59 4.80 46.36
CA THR A 380 -5.53 4.31 47.75
C THR A 380 -4.11 4.39 48.28
N SER A 381 -3.97 4.50 49.60
CA SER A 381 -2.65 4.48 50.25
C SER A 381 -2.05 3.08 50.16
N SER A 382 -0.76 2.99 49.82
CA SER A 382 -0.05 1.72 49.72
C SER A 382 1.00 1.58 50.82
N PRO A 383 1.04 0.46 51.56
CA PRO A 383 2.13 0.20 52.50
C PRO A 383 3.41 -0.23 51.77
N GLY A 384 4.52 -0.26 52.50
CA GLY A 384 5.75 -0.90 52.03
C GLY A 384 5.62 -2.42 51.94
N GLY A 385 6.62 -3.03 51.28
CA GLY A 385 6.80 -4.48 51.18
C GLY A 385 6.80 -5.00 49.75
N ASP A 386 6.54 -6.30 49.63
CA ASP A 386 6.62 -7.04 48.37
C ASP A 386 5.25 -7.24 47.75
N PHE A 387 5.18 -6.97 46.45
CA PHE A 387 3.94 -7.04 45.69
C PHE A 387 4.11 -7.77 44.37
N TYR A 388 3.01 -8.24 43.81
CA TYR A 388 2.96 -8.73 42.44
C TYR A 388 1.62 -8.38 41.80
N ASP A 389 1.63 -8.24 40.47
CA ASP A 389 0.44 -7.96 39.68
C ASP A 389 -0.13 -9.22 39.04
N LYS A 390 -1.45 -9.24 38.91
CA LYS A 390 -2.19 -10.25 38.15
C LYS A 390 -3.22 -9.60 37.24
N PHE A 391 -3.48 -10.19 36.09
CA PHE A 391 -4.67 -9.90 35.32
C PHE A 391 -5.23 -11.18 34.68
N GLY A 392 -6.51 -11.14 34.32
CA GLY A 392 -7.23 -12.24 33.71
C GLY A 392 -8.68 -12.25 34.17
N SER A 393 -9.16 -13.42 34.56
CA SER A 393 -10.51 -13.65 35.07
C SER A 393 -10.43 -14.39 36.40
N TYR A 394 -10.75 -13.69 37.51
CA TYR A 394 -10.85 -14.29 38.84
C TYR A 394 -12.22 -14.06 39.47
N ARG A 395 -12.84 -15.15 39.91
CA ARG A 395 -14.16 -15.07 40.53
C ARG A 395 -14.05 -14.48 41.93
N THR A 396 -14.61 -13.29 42.12
CA THR A 396 -14.82 -12.72 43.46
C THR A 396 -15.80 -13.59 44.25
N ASN A 397 -15.73 -13.60 45.58
CA ASN A 397 -16.60 -14.43 46.44
C ASN A 397 -18.11 -14.25 46.18
N SER A 398 -18.53 -13.08 45.70
CA SER A 398 -19.93 -12.76 45.40
C SER A 398 -20.27 -12.85 43.90
N GLY A 399 -19.35 -13.31 43.06
CA GLY A 399 -19.56 -13.50 41.61
C GLY A 399 -19.95 -14.92 41.27
N GLN A 400 -20.74 -15.09 40.21
CA GLN A 400 -21.20 -16.39 39.72
C GLN A 400 -21.21 -16.40 38.18
N GLY A 401 -21.29 -17.59 37.58
CA GLY A 401 -21.47 -17.79 36.12
C GLY A 401 -20.19 -17.68 35.26
N PRO A 402 -20.28 -18.09 33.99
CA PRO A 402 -19.14 -18.11 33.09
C PRO A 402 -18.80 -16.71 32.54
N VAL A 403 -17.54 -16.51 32.15
CA VAL A 403 -17.05 -15.27 31.56
C VAL A 403 -15.85 -15.53 30.64
N THR A 404 -15.75 -14.77 29.56
CA THR A 404 -14.58 -14.72 28.68
C THR A 404 -14.10 -13.28 28.57
N VAL A 405 -12.82 -13.07 28.86
CA VAL A 405 -12.16 -11.77 28.76
C VAL A 405 -10.93 -11.91 27.88
N GLU A 406 -10.87 -11.09 26.84
CA GLU A 406 -9.70 -10.93 25.98
C GLU A 406 -8.91 -9.71 26.46
N TRP A 407 -7.60 -9.88 26.59
CA TRP A 407 -6.66 -8.80 26.86
C TRP A 407 -5.78 -8.53 25.65
N SER A 408 -5.28 -7.30 25.55
CA SER A 408 -4.32 -6.89 24.55
C SER A 408 -3.42 -5.77 25.07
N ASP A 409 -2.30 -5.55 24.38
CA ASP A 409 -1.34 -4.48 24.65
C ASP A 409 -0.90 -4.40 26.13
N ILE A 410 -0.43 -5.53 26.65
CA ILE A 410 0.05 -5.64 28.02
C ILE A 410 1.46 -5.06 28.13
N ARG A 411 1.64 -4.07 29.00
CA ARG A 411 2.94 -3.40 29.18
C ARG A 411 3.25 -3.11 30.63
N PHE A 412 4.54 -3.06 30.93
CA PHE A 412 5.03 -2.68 32.23
C PHE A 412 6.13 -1.62 32.12
N TRP A 413 6.10 -0.68 33.06
CA TRP A 413 7.16 0.31 33.25
C TRP A 413 7.56 0.41 34.71
N ARG A 414 8.80 0.82 34.94
CA ARG A 414 9.36 1.07 36.27
C ARG A 414 10.10 2.40 36.34
N LYS A 415 10.11 2.98 37.53
CA LYS A 415 11.03 4.04 37.96
C LYS A 415 11.46 3.81 39.39
#